data_AF-A0A6J2XB46-F1
#
_entry.id   AF-A0A6J2XB46-F1
#
_cell.length_a   1.000
_cell.length_b   1.000
_cell.length_c   1.000
_cell.angle_alpha   90.00
_cell.angle_beta   90.00
_cell.angle_gamma   90.00
#
_symmetry.space_group_name_H-M   'P 1'
#
loop_
_entity.id
_entity.type
_entity.pdbx_description
1 polymer ?
#
loop_
_entity_poly.entity_id
_entity_poly.type
_entity_poly.pdbx_seq_one_letter_code
_entity_poly.pdbx_strand_id
1 'polypeptide(L)'
;MAFAGLKKQLNKCNQYVTEKMGGAEGTKLDLDFMDMERKTDVTVELVEDLQIKTKEFLQPNPTARAKMAAVKGISKLSGQAKSNTYPQPEGVLGDCMLSYGKKLGDDSMFGNALVEMGESLKQMADVKYSLDDNIKQNFLEPLHHLQTKDLKEVMHHRKKLQGRRLDFDCKRRRQAKDEEIKTAEEKFAESLHLAQMGMFNLLENDVEQISQLTTFAEGLLDYHSQCTEVLRTLTETLQEKKEEAASRPKVEFVPKTLSDLNIEGVSVADGYNGTHSSQLSLNNHNSGNNISKNGQNQTYNGWHQFSRPAPKTAPIKHHMPPPDPFDPWSFPQGSSQVSSPQHKPQQLELHPGQHSANASPLPSPMKSPAKTPMNRQACCTALYDFEAENPGELSFKENDMIVLLNKIDENWYEGSVGGRTGYFPVNYVKVDVPLP
;
A
#
# COMPACT_ATOMS: atom_id res chain seq x y z
N MET A 1 -36.53 -36.48 5.95
CA MET A 1 -36.40 -35.06 5.56
C MET A 1 -35.11 -34.77 4.78
N ALA A 2 -33.91 -35.15 5.26
CA ALA A 2 -32.64 -34.85 4.58
C ALA A 2 -32.46 -35.48 3.18
N PHE A 3 -32.92 -36.72 2.98
CA PHE A 3 -32.78 -37.44 1.70
C PHE A 3 -33.56 -36.81 0.52
N ALA A 4 -34.73 -36.22 0.79
CA ALA A 4 -35.55 -35.58 -0.25
C ALA A 4 -34.90 -34.28 -0.76
N GLY A 5 -34.29 -33.50 0.14
CA GLY A 5 -33.53 -32.31 -0.21
C GLY A 5 -32.28 -32.64 -1.04
N LEU A 6 -31.55 -33.69 -0.67
CA LEU A 6 -30.36 -34.14 -1.40
C LEU A 6 -30.71 -34.63 -2.81
N LYS A 7 -31.77 -35.44 -2.94
CA LYS A 7 -32.27 -35.90 -4.25
C LYS A 7 -32.66 -34.72 -5.15
N LYS A 8 -33.26 -33.66 -4.59
CA LYS A 8 -33.60 -32.45 -5.32
C LYS A 8 -32.36 -31.72 -5.85
N GLN A 9 -31.32 -31.57 -5.03
CA GLN A 9 -30.08 -30.92 -5.45
C GLN A 9 -29.34 -31.72 -6.53
N LEU A 10 -29.28 -33.05 -6.41
CA LEU A 10 -28.70 -33.93 -7.43
C LEU A 10 -29.44 -33.81 -8.77
N ASN A 11 -30.77 -33.72 -8.74
CA ASN A 11 -31.56 -33.55 -9.96
C ASN A 11 -31.31 -32.19 -10.63
N LYS A 12 -31.18 -31.11 -9.86
CA LYS A 12 -30.82 -29.78 -10.40
C LYS A 12 -29.43 -29.78 -11.05
N CYS A 13 -28.45 -30.39 -10.37
CA CYS A 13 -27.09 -30.53 -10.89
C CYS A 13 -27.09 -31.34 -12.19
N ASN A 14 -27.81 -32.47 -12.23
CA ASN A 14 -27.92 -33.28 -13.43
C ASN A 14 -28.60 -32.53 -14.58
N GLN A 15 -29.65 -31.74 -14.30
CA GLN A 15 -30.28 -30.87 -15.29
C GLN A 15 -29.28 -29.85 -15.85
N TYR A 16 -28.55 -29.15 -14.99
CA TYR A 16 -27.53 -28.17 -15.38
C TYR A 16 -26.46 -28.78 -16.29
N VAL A 17 -25.93 -29.94 -15.93
CA VAL A 17 -24.93 -30.66 -16.74
C VAL A 17 -25.51 -31.08 -18.09
N THR A 18 -26.77 -31.54 -18.11
CA THR A 18 -27.40 -31.95 -19.39
C THR A 18 -27.61 -30.76 -20.33
N GLU A 19 -27.90 -29.57 -19.82
CA GLU A 19 -28.08 -28.38 -20.65
C GLU A 19 -26.73 -27.84 -21.16
N LYS A 20 -25.68 -27.88 -20.34
CA LYS A 20 -24.36 -27.38 -20.71
C LYS A 20 -23.56 -28.33 -21.60
N MET A 21 -23.73 -29.64 -21.43
CA MET A 21 -22.90 -30.67 -22.08
C MET A 21 -23.69 -31.68 -22.93
N GLY A 22 -25.00 -31.76 -22.74
CA GLY A 22 -25.86 -32.79 -23.34
C GLY A 22 -26.88 -32.29 -24.36
N GLY A 23 -26.83 -31.02 -24.76
CA GLY A 23 -27.69 -30.47 -25.82
C GLY A 23 -29.17 -30.24 -25.45
N ALA A 24 -29.54 -30.33 -24.18
CA ALA A 24 -30.91 -30.02 -23.74
C ALA A 24 -31.15 -28.49 -23.72
N GLU A 25 -32.16 -28.01 -24.44
CA GLU A 25 -32.57 -26.61 -24.35
C GLU A 25 -33.28 -26.34 -23.01
N GLY A 26 -32.70 -25.46 -22.19
CA GLY A 26 -33.34 -24.93 -20.99
C GLY A 26 -34.41 -23.90 -21.34
N THR A 27 -35.27 -23.57 -20.38
CA THR A 27 -36.23 -22.47 -20.55
C THR A 27 -35.47 -21.16 -20.81
N LYS A 28 -35.69 -20.56 -21.99
CA LYS A 28 -35.08 -19.29 -22.42
C LYS A 28 -35.79 -18.13 -21.73
N LEU A 29 -35.01 -17.18 -21.22
CA LEU A 29 -35.52 -15.90 -20.72
C LEU A 29 -35.51 -14.89 -21.89
N ASP A 30 -36.31 -13.83 -21.79
CA ASP A 30 -36.38 -12.81 -22.82
C ASP A 30 -35.10 -11.96 -22.89
N LEU A 31 -34.96 -11.18 -23.98
CA LEU A 31 -33.79 -10.35 -24.22
C LEU A 31 -33.64 -9.25 -23.16
N ASP A 32 -34.76 -8.71 -22.66
CA ASP A 32 -34.77 -7.64 -21.66
C ASP A 32 -34.23 -8.16 -20.31
N PHE A 33 -34.61 -9.37 -19.90
CA PHE A 33 -34.02 -10.03 -18.74
C PHE A 33 -32.52 -10.23 -18.92
N MET A 34 -32.09 -10.74 -20.08
CA MET A 34 -30.67 -10.98 -20.35
C MET A 34 -29.85 -9.68 -20.35
N ASP A 35 -30.41 -8.56 -20.82
CA ASP A 35 -29.74 -7.26 -20.76
C ASP A 35 -29.64 -6.74 -19.32
N MET A 36 -30.72 -6.81 -18.54
CA MET A 36 -30.69 -6.46 -17.11
C MET A 36 -29.71 -7.34 -16.33
N GLU A 37 -29.66 -8.63 -16.65
CA GLU A 37 -28.75 -9.58 -16.05
C GLU A 37 -27.29 -9.19 -16.32
N ARG A 38 -26.96 -8.91 -17.58
CA ARG A 38 -25.62 -8.46 -18.00
C ARG A 38 -25.24 -7.14 -17.33
N LYS A 39 -26.15 -6.15 -17.29
CA LYS A 39 -25.90 -4.86 -16.62
C LYS A 39 -25.65 -5.05 -15.13
N THR A 40 -26.45 -5.89 -14.47
CA THR A 40 -26.27 -6.23 -13.05
C THR A 40 -24.90 -6.84 -12.78
N ASP A 41 -24.45 -7.78 -13.62
CA ASP A 41 -23.13 -8.40 -13.49
C ASP A 41 -22.00 -7.36 -13.60
N VAL A 42 -22.10 -6.45 -14.58
CA VAL A 42 -21.14 -5.34 -14.73
C VAL A 42 -21.17 -4.39 -13.52
N THR A 43 -22.35 -4.09 -12.97
CA THR A 43 -22.47 -3.25 -11.77
C THR A 43 -21.81 -3.90 -10.55
N VAL A 44 -21.90 -5.22 -10.40
CA VAL A 44 -21.22 -5.95 -9.31
C VAL A 44 -19.70 -5.78 -9.41
N GLU A 45 -19.14 -6.04 -10.59
CA GLU A 45 -17.70 -5.90 -10.84
C GLU A 45 -17.24 -4.45 -10.63
N LEU A 46 -17.99 -3.49 -11.17
CA LEU A 46 -17.71 -2.06 -11.03
C LEU A 46 -17.65 -1.62 -9.56
N VAL A 47 -18.64 -1.99 -8.75
CA VAL A 47 -18.71 -1.55 -7.35
C VAL A 47 -17.58 -2.15 -6.50
N GLU A 48 -17.15 -3.37 -6.81
CA GLU A 48 -16.00 -4.00 -6.17
C GLU A 48 -14.69 -3.29 -6.53
N ASP A 49 -14.42 -3.14 -7.83
CA ASP A 49 -13.20 -2.52 -8.34
C ASP A 49 -13.09 -1.06 -7.92
N LEU A 50 -14.17 -0.28 -8.04
CA LEU A 50 -14.17 1.14 -7.72
C LEU A 50 -13.84 1.39 -6.24
N GLN A 51 -14.38 0.57 -5.33
CA GLN A 51 -14.03 0.67 -3.91
C GLN A 51 -12.54 0.38 -3.65
N ILE A 52 -11.96 -0.61 -4.32
CA ILE A 52 -10.55 -0.97 -4.16
C ILE A 52 -9.67 0.16 -4.72
N LYS A 53 -9.94 0.60 -5.95
CA LYS A 53 -9.15 1.63 -6.64
C LYS A 53 -9.23 2.99 -5.97
N THR A 54 -10.37 3.37 -5.41
CA THR A 54 -10.46 4.60 -4.62
C THR A 54 -9.65 4.53 -3.33
N LYS A 55 -9.61 3.38 -2.63
CA LYS A 55 -8.75 3.21 -1.44
C LYS A 55 -7.27 3.27 -1.79
N GLU A 56 -6.86 2.68 -2.92
CA GLU A 56 -5.51 2.78 -3.48
C GLU A 56 -5.13 4.21 -3.84
N PHE A 57 -6.07 4.94 -4.45
CA PHE A 57 -5.89 6.34 -4.79
C PHE A 57 -5.69 7.22 -3.54
N LEU A 58 -6.52 7.06 -2.52
CA LEU A 58 -6.42 7.86 -1.28
C LEU A 58 -5.14 7.53 -0.49
N GLN A 59 -4.75 6.25 -0.47
CA GLN A 59 -3.62 5.76 0.29
C GLN A 59 -2.82 4.76 -0.56
N PRO A 60 -1.84 5.22 -1.35
CA PRO A 60 -0.98 4.32 -2.11
C PRO A 60 -0.16 3.39 -1.20
N ASN A 61 0.16 3.85 0.02
CA ASN A 61 0.85 3.04 1.02
C ASN A 61 -0.06 1.90 1.54
N PRO A 62 0.31 0.63 1.33
CA PRO A 62 -0.51 -0.51 1.73
C PRO A 62 -0.65 -0.68 3.25
N THR A 63 0.36 -0.30 4.03
CA THR A 63 0.30 -0.25 5.50
C THR A 63 -0.76 0.78 5.98
N ALA A 64 -0.88 1.90 5.28
CA ALA A 64 -1.91 2.90 5.57
C ALA A 64 -3.32 2.36 5.20
N ARG A 65 -3.44 1.65 4.07
CA ARG A 65 -4.71 1.01 3.65
C ARG A 65 -5.18 -0.06 4.63
N ALA A 66 -4.28 -0.91 5.12
CA ALA A 66 -4.59 -1.94 6.13
C ALA A 66 -5.28 -1.34 7.35
N LYS A 67 -4.74 -0.24 7.85
CA LYS A 67 -5.27 0.47 9.01
C LYS A 67 -6.61 1.14 8.69
N MET A 68 -6.76 1.78 7.52
CA MET A 68 -8.06 2.34 7.10
C MET A 68 -9.16 1.28 7.04
N ALA A 69 -8.83 0.05 6.60
CA ALA A 69 -9.75 -1.08 6.57
C ALA A 69 -10.04 -1.67 7.97
N ALA A 70 -9.06 -1.62 8.87
CA ALA A 70 -9.16 -2.12 10.24
C ALA A 70 -9.90 -1.17 11.20
N VAL A 71 -10.07 0.12 10.85
CA VAL A 71 -10.92 1.07 11.58
C VAL A 71 -12.40 0.75 11.28
N LYS A 72 -12.86 -0.41 11.77
CA LYS A 72 -14.26 -0.75 11.93
C LYS A 72 -14.73 -0.29 13.31
N GLY A 73 -15.61 0.70 13.34
CA GLY A 73 -16.64 0.77 14.39
C GLY A 73 -16.30 1.43 15.74
N ILE A 74 -15.22 2.20 15.88
CA ILE A 74 -15.03 3.03 17.09
C ILE A 74 -14.75 4.47 16.68
N SER A 75 -15.79 5.30 16.72
CA SER A 75 -15.72 6.74 17.04
C SER A 75 -17.13 7.34 17.00
N LYS A 76 -17.96 6.97 17.99
CA LYS A 76 -19.18 7.72 18.32
C LYS A 76 -19.38 7.94 19.82
N LEU A 77 -18.34 7.74 20.66
CA LEU A 77 -18.49 7.85 22.12
C LEU A 77 -17.40 8.64 22.88
N SER A 78 -16.41 9.25 22.23
CA SER A 78 -15.62 10.30 22.89
C SER A 78 -15.44 11.46 21.93
N GLY A 79 -16.02 12.61 22.28
CA GLY A 79 -15.95 13.85 21.49
C GLY A 79 -14.57 14.49 21.45
N GLN A 80 -13.49 13.71 21.37
CA GLN A 80 -12.11 14.17 21.30
C GLN A 80 -11.28 13.19 20.45
N ALA A 81 -10.49 13.79 19.55
CA ALA A 81 -9.52 13.22 18.60
C ALA A 81 -10.09 12.54 17.33
N LYS A 82 -9.96 13.27 16.20
CA LYS A 82 -9.95 12.72 14.85
C LYS A 82 -8.93 11.57 14.82
N SER A 83 -9.38 10.32 14.67
CA SER A 83 -8.50 9.15 14.70
C SER A 83 -7.73 9.02 13.38
N ASN A 84 -6.85 9.98 13.10
CA ASN A 84 -5.96 9.91 11.96
C ASN A 84 -4.88 8.88 12.27
N THR A 85 -5.10 7.67 11.78
CA THR A 85 -4.36 6.47 12.23
C THR A 85 -3.00 6.33 11.52
N TYR A 86 -2.74 7.12 10.46
CA TYR A 86 -1.50 7.08 9.68
C TYR A 86 -0.99 8.49 9.35
N PRO A 87 0.32 8.77 9.51
CA PRO A 87 0.89 10.07 9.18
C PRO A 87 0.91 10.33 7.66
N GLN A 88 0.28 11.41 7.19
CA GLN A 88 0.40 11.80 5.77
C GLN A 88 1.84 12.22 5.43
N PRO A 89 2.34 11.93 4.22
CA PRO A 89 3.70 12.27 3.80
C PRO A 89 4.06 13.75 3.96
N GLU A 90 3.12 14.65 3.64
CA GLU A 90 3.26 16.09 3.79
C GLU A 90 3.55 16.44 5.26
N GLY A 91 2.83 15.80 6.18
CA GLY A 91 2.98 16.01 7.61
C GLY A 91 4.34 15.53 8.14
N VAL A 92 4.82 14.39 7.65
CA VAL A 92 6.14 13.84 8.02
C VAL A 92 7.27 14.76 7.53
N LEU A 93 7.16 15.26 6.29
CA LEU A 93 8.11 16.23 5.75
C LEU A 93 8.07 17.55 6.55
N GLY A 94 6.87 18.01 6.90
CA GLY A 94 6.65 19.19 7.73
C GLY A 94 7.32 19.07 9.10
N ASP A 95 7.15 17.93 9.79
CA ASP A 95 7.78 17.67 11.09
C ASP A 95 9.33 17.71 11.01
N CYS A 96 9.90 17.21 9.92
CA CYS A 96 11.34 17.29 9.66
C CYS A 96 11.81 18.76 9.54
N MET A 97 11.13 19.54 8.69
CA MET A 97 11.46 20.95 8.47
C MET A 97 11.32 21.78 9.75
N LEU A 98 10.26 21.55 10.54
CA LEU A 98 10.05 22.19 11.83
C LEU A 98 11.17 21.86 12.83
N SER A 99 11.57 20.58 12.91
CA SER A 99 12.61 20.13 13.82
C SER A 99 13.95 20.79 13.51
N TYR A 100 14.38 20.79 12.25
CA TYR A 100 15.66 21.35 11.86
C TYR A 100 15.64 22.87 11.76
N GLY A 101 14.52 23.47 11.38
CA GLY A 101 14.33 24.93 11.39
C GLY A 101 14.57 25.51 12.79
N LYS A 102 13.97 24.90 13.82
CA LYS A 102 14.18 25.29 15.23
C LYS A 102 15.61 25.06 15.71
N LYS A 103 16.25 23.95 15.29
CA LYS A 103 17.64 23.64 15.65
C LYS A 103 18.66 24.61 15.04
N LEU A 104 18.34 25.23 13.92
CA LEU A 104 19.19 26.25 13.28
C LEU A 104 19.22 27.57 14.06
N GLY A 105 18.28 27.79 14.98
CA GLY A 105 18.18 29.01 15.78
C GLY A 105 17.33 30.10 15.12
N ASP A 106 16.71 30.93 15.95
CA ASP A 106 15.76 31.98 15.54
C ASP A 106 16.44 33.11 14.74
N ASP A 107 17.78 33.21 14.82
CA ASP A 107 18.60 34.15 14.07
C ASP A 107 18.85 33.72 12.61
N SER A 108 18.63 32.44 12.31
CA SER A 108 18.75 31.86 10.98
C SER A 108 17.50 32.16 10.13
N MET A 109 17.65 33.00 9.12
CA MET A 109 16.58 33.26 8.13
C MET A 109 16.14 31.99 7.41
N PHE A 110 17.07 31.09 7.14
CA PHE A 110 16.75 29.79 6.57
C PHE A 110 16.01 28.89 7.57
N GLY A 111 16.40 28.92 8.86
CA GLY A 111 15.68 28.24 9.93
C GLY A 111 14.22 28.70 10.02
N ASN A 112 13.99 30.01 10.02
CA ASN A 112 12.67 30.60 10.04
C ASN A 112 11.85 30.24 8.78
N ALA A 113 12.47 30.25 7.59
CA ALA A 113 11.81 29.82 6.35
C ALA A 113 11.43 28.32 6.36
N LEU A 114 12.28 27.46 6.93
CA LEU A 114 11.96 26.04 7.13
C LEU A 114 10.79 25.85 8.09
N VAL A 115 10.67 26.70 9.12
CA VAL A 115 9.53 26.65 10.04
C VAL A 115 8.22 26.96 9.29
N GLU A 116 8.14 28.06 8.54
CA GLU A 116 6.92 28.40 7.77
C GLU A 116 6.54 27.28 6.78
N MET A 117 7.51 26.78 6.02
CA MET A 117 7.29 25.68 5.07
C MET A 117 6.76 24.43 5.80
N GLY A 118 7.35 24.13 6.96
CA GLY A 118 6.93 23.01 7.80
C GLY A 118 5.50 23.16 8.30
N GLU A 119 5.11 24.35 8.78
CA GLU A 119 3.75 24.63 9.25
C GLU A 119 2.72 24.53 8.11
N SER A 120 3.02 25.08 6.93
CA SER A 120 2.15 24.96 5.75
C SER A 120 1.98 23.51 5.30
N LEU A 121 3.05 22.69 5.33
CA LEU A 121 2.94 21.26 5.02
C LEU A 121 2.10 20.49 6.06
N LYS A 122 2.16 20.86 7.34
CA LYS A 122 1.25 20.30 8.37
C LYS A 122 -0.21 20.66 8.08
N GLN A 123 -0.48 21.90 7.67
CA GLN A 123 -1.82 22.31 7.25
C GLN A 123 -2.28 21.50 6.03
N MET A 124 -1.44 21.30 5.01
CA MET A 124 -1.77 20.44 3.87
C MET A 124 -2.09 19.00 4.29
N ALA A 125 -1.37 18.44 5.27
CA ALA A 125 -1.69 17.13 5.82
C ALA A 125 -3.10 17.10 6.47
N ASP A 126 -3.49 18.16 7.18
CA ASP A 126 -4.84 18.31 7.75
C ASP A 126 -5.94 18.37 6.68
N VAL A 127 -5.69 19.06 5.57
CA VAL A 127 -6.58 19.05 4.41
C VAL A 127 -6.66 17.64 3.80
N LYS A 128 -5.54 16.92 3.67
CA LYS A 128 -5.50 15.55 3.16
C LYS A 128 -6.26 14.57 4.04
N TYR A 129 -6.17 14.68 5.36
CA TYR A 129 -6.99 13.89 6.27
C TYR A 129 -8.49 14.18 6.12
N SER A 130 -8.84 15.45 5.91
CA SER A 130 -10.23 15.85 5.71
C SER A 130 -10.79 15.29 4.39
N LEU A 131 -9.98 15.23 3.33
CA LEU A 131 -10.33 14.52 2.09
C LEU A 131 -10.58 13.04 2.36
N ASP A 132 -9.64 12.34 3.02
CA ASP A 132 -9.77 10.90 3.26
C ASP A 132 -11.06 10.57 4.03
N ASP A 133 -11.40 11.35 5.05
CA ASP A 133 -12.64 11.20 5.81
C ASP A 133 -13.89 11.50 4.97
N ASN A 134 -13.86 12.59 4.18
CA ASN A 134 -14.98 12.98 3.32
C ASN A 134 -15.29 11.90 2.28
N ILE A 135 -14.28 11.40 1.57
CA ILE A 135 -14.44 10.38 0.54
C ILE A 135 -14.84 9.04 1.16
N LYS A 136 -14.32 8.69 2.35
CA LYS A 136 -14.74 7.49 3.07
C LYS A 136 -16.24 7.52 3.39
N GLN A 137 -16.73 8.61 3.98
CA GLN A 137 -18.11 8.72 4.43
C GLN A 137 -19.10 8.90 3.27
N ASN A 138 -18.76 9.72 2.28
CA ASN A 138 -19.72 10.16 1.27
C ASN A 138 -19.63 9.40 -0.06
N PHE A 139 -18.59 8.59 -0.25
CA PHE A 139 -18.41 7.80 -1.47
C PHE A 139 -18.23 6.31 -1.19
N LEU A 140 -17.24 5.93 -0.35
CA LEU A 140 -16.94 4.52 -0.09
C LEU A 140 -18.03 3.81 0.74
N GLU A 141 -18.58 4.45 1.77
CA GLU A 141 -19.64 3.86 2.60
C GLU A 141 -20.94 3.59 1.80
N PRO A 142 -21.45 4.52 0.97
CA PRO A 142 -22.57 4.24 0.07
C PRO A 142 -22.32 3.08 -0.89
N LEU A 143 -21.14 3.02 -1.54
CA LEU A 143 -20.78 1.89 -2.42
C LEU A 143 -20.72 0.56 -1.66
N HIS A 144 -20.21 0.59 -0.43
CA HIS A 144 -20.19 -0.59 0.43
C HIS A 144 -21.59 -1.05 0.83
N HIS A 145 -22.51 -0.11 1.07
CA HIS A 145 -23.92 -0.41 1.34
C HIS A 145 -24.56 -1.10 0.12
N LEU A 146 -24.42 -0.50 -1.06
CA LEU A 146 -24.88 -1.04 -2.34
C LEU A 146 -24.38 -2.48 -2.56
N GLN A 147 -23.09 -2.73 -2.30
CA GLN A 147 -22.48 -4.05 -2.43
C GLN A 147 -23.05 -5.08 -1.43
N THR A 148 -23.16 -4.71 -0.15
CA THR A 148 -23.47 -5.66 0.92
C THR A 148 -24.96 -5.86 1.17
N LYS A 149 -25.81 -4.98 0.62
CA LYS A 149 -27.27 -5.00 0.73
C LYS A 149 -27.93 -5.28 -0.60
N ASP A 150 -28.04 -4.28 -1.47
CA ASP A 150 -28.91 -4.34 -2.65
C ASP A 150 -28.38 -5.34 -3.67
N LEU A 151 -27.09 -5.25 -4.03
CA LEU A 151 -26.47 -6.21 -4.95
C LEU A 151 -26.54 -7.63 -4.38
N LYS A 152 -26.31 -7.81 -3.08
CA LYS A 152 -26.40 -9.12 -2.43
C LYS A 152 -27.81 -9.71 -2.49
N GLU A 153 -28.84 -8.89 -2.33
CA GLU A 153 -30.24 -9.29 -2.43
C GLU A 153 -30.61 -9.66 -3.87
N VAL A 154 -30.25 -8.83 -4.86
CA VAL A 154 -30.46 -9.12 -6.28
C VAL A 154 -29.78 -10.43 -6.69
N MET A 155 -28.53 -10.64 -6.28
CA MET A 155 -27.80 -11.88 -6.55
C MET A 155 -28.44 -13.10 -5.87
N HIS A 156 -29.06 -12.92 -4.70
CA HIS A 156 -29.84 -13.97 -4.06
C HIS A 156 -31.07 -14.35 -4.90
N HIS A 157 -31.83 -13.38 -5.39
CA HIS A 157 -33.00 -13.63 -6.24
C HIS A 157 -32.63 -14.31 -7.56
N ARG A 158 -31.55 -13.88 -8.22
CA ARG A 158 -31.04 -14.51 -9.45
C ARG A 158 -30.62 -15.96 -9.22
N LYS A 159 -29.86 -16.24 -8.16
CA LYS A 159 -29.48 -17.60 -7.79
C LYS A 159 -30.68 -18.49 -7.49
N LYS A 160 -31.70 -17.94 -6.81
CA LYS A 160 -32.95 -18.65 -6.53
C LYS A 160 -33.74 -18.94 -7.80
N LEU A 161 -33.85 -17.98 -8.72
CA LEU A 161 -34.47 -18.12 -10.03
C LEU A 161 -33.83 -19.25 -10.83
N GLN A 162 -32.49 -19.23 -10.99
CA GLN A 162 -31.77 -20.29 -11.70
C GLN A 162 -32.07 -21.67 -11.09
N GLY A 163 -32.08 -21.77 -9.76
CA GLY A 163 -32.42 -22.98 -9.05
C GLY A 163 -33.88 -23.43 -9.20
N ARG A 164 -34.83 -22.53 -9.49
CA ARG A 164 -36.25 -22.85 -9.78
C ARG A 164 -36.44 -23.25 -11.23
N ARG A 165 -35.76 -22.56 -12.15
CA ARG A 165 -35.76 -22.88 -13.59
C ARG A 165 -35.32 -24.33 -13.83
N LEU A 166 -34.19 -24.73 -13.22
CA LEU A 166 -33.67 -26.10 -13.30
C LEU A 166 -34.64 -27.14 -12.68
N ASP A 167 -35.37 -26.79 -11.63
CA ASP A 167 -36.36 -27.69 -10.99
C ASP A 167 -37.57 -27.89 -11.91
N PHE A 168 -38.06 -26.82 -12.52
CA PHE A 168 -39.14 -26.84 -13.50
C PHE A 168 -38.74 -27.62 -14.76
N ASP A 169 -37.60 -27.31 -15.36
CA ASP A 169 -37.06 -27.98 -16.55
C ASP A 169 -36.87 -29.49 -16.30
N CYS A 170 -36.33 -29.87 -15.13
CA CYS A 170 -36.15 -31.28 -14.76
C CYS A 170 -37.49 -32.02 -14.61
N LYS A 171 -38.49 -31.41 -13.96
CA LYS A 171 -39.81 -32.04 -13.76
C LYS A 171 -40.58 -32.18 -15.06
N ARG A 172 -40.52 -31.15 -15.92
CA ARG A 172 -41.10 -31.18 -17.27
C ARG A 172 -40.47 -32.29 -18.11
N ARG A 173 -39.14 -32.37 -18.15
CA ARG A 173 -38.40 -33.40 -18.91
C ARG A 173 -38.70 -34.83 -18.44
N ARG A 174 -38.90 -35.01 -17.13
CA ARG A 174 -39.21 -36.33 -16.54
C ARG A 174 -40.68 -36.71 -16.58
N GLN A 175 -41.55 -35.86 -17.17
CA GLN A 175 -42.99 -36.08 -17.19
C GLN A 175 -43.53 -36.38 -15.78
N ALA A 176 -43.12 -35.56 -14.80
CA ALA A 176 -43.67 -35.64 -13.45
C ALA A 176 -45.19 -35.38 -13.46
N LYS A 177 -45.88 -35.66 -12.35
CA LYS A 177 -47.32 -35.41 -12.22
C LYS A 177 -47.65 -33.94 -12.52
N ASP A 178 -48.75 -33.68 -13.21
CA ASP A 178 -49.16 -32.32 -13.64
C ASP A 178 -49.19 -31.32 -12.47
N GLU A 179 -49.74 -31.72 -11.32
CA GLU A 179 -49.75 -30.89 -10.10
C GLU A 179 -48.33 -30.50 -9.62
N GLU A 180 -47.36 -31.41 -9.76
CA GLU A 180 -45.97 -31.14 -9.38
C GLU A 180 -45.25 -30.23 -10.36
N ILE A 181 -45.60 -30.27 -11.65
CA ILE A 181 -45.09 -29.39 -12.70
C ILE A 181 -45.67 -27.99 -12.48
N LYS A 182 -46.99 -27.87 -12.31
CA LYS A 182 -47.68 -26.60 -12.04
C LYS A 182 -47.13 -25.89 -10.81
N THR A 183 -46.94 -26.62 -9.71
CA THR A 183 -46.31 -26.08 -8.49
C THR A 183 -44.86 -25.60 -8.73
N ALA A 184 -44.12 -26.25 -9.64
CA ALA A 184 -42.75 -25.84 -9.96
C ALA A 184 -42.71 -24.62 -10.87
N GLU A 185 -43.66 -24.53 -11.80
CA GLU A 185 -43.89 -23.39 -12.69
C GLU A 185 -44.25 -22.13 -11.91
N GLU A 186 -45.21 -22.20 -11.00
CA GLU A 186 -45.61 -21.07 -10.14
C GLU A 186 -44.41 -20.52 -9.36
N LYS A 187 -43.61 -21.40 -8.76
CA LYS A 187 -42.40 -21.01 -8.00
C LYS A 187 -41.30 -20.44 -8.90
N PHE A 188 -41.23 -20.88 -10.15
CA PHE A 188 -40.33 -20.31 -11.16
C PHE A 188 -40.80 -18.90 -11.54
N ALA A 189 -42.08 -18.72 -11.86
CA ALA A 189 -42.67 -17.42 -12.20
C ALA A 189 -42.53 -16.40 -11.06
N GLU A 190 -42.80 -16.78 -9.81
CA GLU A 190 -42.58 -15.92 -8.63
C GLU A 190 -41.11 -15.50 -8.50
N SER A 191 -40.17 -16.44 -8.71
CA SER A 191 -38.75 -16.13 -8.59
C SER A 191 -38.25 -15.28 -9.76
N LEU A 192 -38.87 -15.41 -10.94
CA LEU A 192 -38.58 -14.59 -12.12
C LEU A 192 -38.98 -13.16 -11.86
N HIS A 193 -40.22 -12.95 -11.38
CA HIS A 193 -40.74 -11.64 -11.04
C HIS A 193 -39.87 -10.92 -9.99
N LEU A 194 -39.48 -11.61 -8.92
CA LEU A 194 -38.62 -11.03 -7.88
C LEU A 194 -37.23 -10.67 -8.42
N ALA A 195 -36.64 -11.51 -9.27
CA ALA A 195 -35.34 -11.20 -9.86
C ALA A 195 -35.42 -10.01 -10.84
N GLN A 196 -36.47 -9.96 -11.67
CA GLN A 196 -36.71 -8.83 -12.58
C GLN A 196 -36.90 -7.53 -11.82
N MET A 197 -37.77 -7.51 -10.80
CA MET A 197 -38.03 -6.30 -10.01
C MET A 197 -36.78 -5.85 -9.26
N GLY A 198 -36.01 -6.78 -8.70
CA GLY A 198 -34.76 -6.48 -8.01
C GLY A 198 -33.71 -5.87 -8.95
N MET A 199 -33.50 -6.46 -10.13
CA MET A 199 -32.58 -5.91 -11.13
C MET A 199 -33.05 -4.56 -11.67
N PHE A 200 -34.35 -4.41 -11.94
CA PHE A 200 -34.92 -3.16 -12.42
C PHE A 200 -34.70 -2.03 -11.42
N ASN A 201 -35.07 -2.23 -10.15
CA ASN A 201 -34.91 -1.20 -9.10
C ASN A 201 -33.44 -0.84 -8.85
N LEU A 202 -32.52 -1.81 -8.98
CA LEU A 202 -31.09 -1.57 -8.88
C LEU A 202 -30.58 -0.67 -10.02
N LEU A 203 -31.04 -0.94 -11.24
CA LEU A 203 -30.58 -0.26 -12.46
C LEU A 203 -31.25 1.09 -12.66
N GLU A 204 -32.48 1.28 -12.18
CA GLU A 204 -33.21 2.55 -12.18
C GLU A 204 -32.81 3.45 -11.00
N ASN A 205 -31.50 3.51 -10.72
CA ASN A 205 -30.96 4.35 -9.64
C ASN A 205 -29.78 5.23 -10.09
N ASP A 206 -29.81 5.63 -11.37
CA ASP A 206 -28.77 6.45 -12.00
C ASP A 206 -28.55 7.78 -11.27
N VAL A 207 -29.62 8.38 -10.72
CA VAL A 207 -29.54 9.65 -10.00
C VAL A 207 -28.64 9.54 -8.76
N GLU A 208 -28.82 8.50 -7.94
CA GLU A 208 -27.99 8.30 -6.75
C GLU A 208 -26.55 7.97 -7.11
N GLN A 209 -26.33 7.16 -8.16
CA GLN A 209 -24.98 6.82 -8.63
C GLN A 209 -24.23 8.03 -9.18
N ILE A 210 -24.88 8.87 -9.98
CA ILE A 210 -24.31 10.12 -10.49
C ILE A 210 -24.06 11.12 -9.35
N SER A 211 -24.97 11.17 -8.36
CA SER A 211 -24.78 11.99 -7.17
C SER A 211 -23.53 11.57 -6.38
N GLN A 212 -23.29 10.28 -6.22
CA GLN A 212 -22.09 9.77 -5.54
C GLN A 212 -20.79 10.18 -6.27
N LEU A 213 -20.77 10.09 -7.60
CA LEU A 213 -19.63 10.56 -8.41
C LEU A 213 -19.43 12.07 -8.30
N THR A 214 -20.53 12.83 -8.24
CA THR A 214 -20.49 14.28 -8.03
C THR A 214 -19.82 14.60 -6.70
N THR A 215 -20.24 13.94 -5.61
CA THR A 215 -19.66 14.16 -4.29
C THR A 215 -18.17 13.78 -4.23
N PHE A 216 -17.77 12.71 -4.93
CA PHE A 216 -16.35 12.35 -5.06
C PHE A 216 -15.55 13.46 -5.75
N ALA A 217 -16.05 13.99 -6.88
CA ALA A 217 -15.41 15.06 -7.63
C ALA A 217 -15.33 16.38 -6.83
N GLU A 218 -16.40 16.74 -6.12
CA GLU A 218 -16.45 17.91 -5.25
C GLU A 218 -15.45 17.81 -4.10
N GLY A 219 -15.32 16.64 -3.47
CA GLY A 219 -14.32 16.40 -2.42
C GLY A 219 -12.88 16.60 -2.93
N LEU A 220 -12.56 16.12 -4.14
CA LEU A 220 -11.27 16.35 -4.77
C LEU A 220 -11.03 17.83 -5.11
N LEU A 221 -12.05 18.51 -5.65
CA LEU A 221 -11.97 19.92 -5.99
C LEU A 221 -11.70 20.78 -4.75
N ASP A 222 -12.43 20.53 -3.66
CA ASP A 222 -12.26 21.24 -2.40
C ASP A 222 -10.86 21.02 -1.81
N TYR A 223 -10.38 19.76 -1.77
CA TYR A 223 -9.03 19.42 -1.34
C TYR A 223 -7.97 20.21 -2.11
N HIS A 224 -8.00 20.16 -3.45
CA HIS A 224 -7.01 20.85 -4.26
C HIS A 224 -7.10 22.38 -4.17
N SER A 225 -8.31 22.92 -3.99
CA SER A 225 -8.53 24.35 -3.80
C SER A 225 -7.91 24.83 -2.48
N GLN A 226 -8.13 24.10 -1.38
CA GLN A 226 -7.54 24.42 -0.08
C GLN A 226 -6.01 24.26 -0.10
N CYS A 227 -5.46 23.21 -0.72
CA CYS A 227 -4.01 23.08 -0.90
C CYS A 227 -3.42 24.26 -1.69
N THR A 228 -4.12 24.72 -2.73
CA THR A 228 -3.71 25.88 -3.53
C THR A 228 -3.67 27.15 -2.68
N GLU A 229 -4.65 27.35 -1.79
CA GLU A 229 -4.66 28.49 -0.88
C GLU A 229 -3.46 28.47 0.06
N VAL A 230 -3.21 27.33 0.73
CA VAL A 230 -2.08 27.15 1.65
C VAL A 230 -0.75 27.43 0.93
N LEU A 231 -0.56 26.87 -0.27
CA LEU A 231 0.67 27.07 -1.05
C LEU A 231 0.82 28.50 -1.56
N ARG A 232 -0.28 29.21 -1.86
CA ARG A 232 -0.23 30.60 -2.29
C ARG A 232 0.28 31.48 -1.15
N THR A 233 -0.32 31.38 0.03
CA THR A 233 0.14 32.13 1.22
C THR A 233 1.59 31.83 1.54
N LEU A 234 1.98 30.54 1.53
CA LEU A 234 3.37 30.14 1.78
C LEU A 234 4.34 30.76 0.77
N THR A 235 3.98 30.78 -0.51
CA THR A 235 4.83 31.34 -1.56
C THR A 235 5.05 32.83 -1.35
N GLU A 236 4.01 33.57 -0.99
CA GLU A 236 4.10 35.00 -0.64
C GLU A 236 5.02 35.21 0.56
N THR A 237 4.81 34.47 1.66
CA THR A 237 5.65 34.54 2.86
C THR A 237 7.12 34.21 2.59
N LEU A 238 7.41 33.18 1.79
CA LEU A 238 8.79 32.81 1.46
C LEU A 238 9.46 33.84 0.55
N GLN A 239 8.70 34.47 -0.35
CA GLN A 239 9.22 35.53 -1.20
C GLN A 239 9.59 36.78 -0.37
N GLU A 240 8.75 37.15 0.61
CA GLU A 240 9.07 38.22 1.57
C GLU A 240 10.34 37.91 2.39
N LYS A 241 10.45 36.70 2.96
CA LYS A 241 11.64 36.29 3.72
C LYS A 241 12.90 36.26 2.86
N LYS A 242 12.78 35.88 1.59
CA LYS A 242 13.89 35.90 0.63
C LYS A 242 14.37 37.34 0.38
N GLU A 243 13.45 38.28 0.23
CA GLU A 243 13.76 39.70 0.06
C GLU A 243 14.40 40.29 1.32
N GLU A 244 13.87 39.96 2.50
CA GLU A 244 14.46 40.33 3.80
C GLU A 244 15.90 39.83 3.91
N ALA A 245 16.13 38.54 3.63
CA ALA A 245 17.46 37.93 3.65
C ALA A 245 18.43 38.58 2.64
N ALA A 246 17.94 38.94 1.45
CA ALA A 246 18.75 39.61 0.43
C ALA A 246 19.12 41.05 0.80
N SER A 247 18.25 41.73 1.56
CA SER A 247 18.47 43.10 2.03
C SER A 247 19.42 43.21 3.24
N ARG A 248 19.68 42.08 3.92
CA ARG A 248 20.44 42.05 5.17
C ARG A 248 21.90 42.47 4.94
N PRO A 249 22.47 43.39 5.73
CA PRO A 249 23.87 43.78 5.61
C PRO A 249 24.78 42.56 5.75
N LYS A 250 25.73 42.38 4.83
CA LYS A 250 26.72 41.31 4.92
C LYS A 250 27.63 41.58 6.12
N VAL A 251 27.54 40.73 7.13
CA VAL A 251 28.48 40.75 8.25
C VAL A 251 29.79 40.13 7.77
N GLU A 252 30.88 40.88 7.88
CA GLU A 252 32.20 40.35 7.61
C GLU A 252 32.57 39.37 8.72
N PHE A 253 32.80 38.11 8.36
CA PHE A 253 33.24 37.11 9.32
C PHE A 253 34.73 37.33 9.61
N VAL A 254 35.03 37.79 10.82
CA VAL A 254 36.40 37.82 11.34
C VAL A 254 36.59 36.54 12.17
N PRO A 255 37.40 35.58 11.71
CA PRO A 255 37.68 34.38 12.48
C PRO A 255 38.32 34.76 13.82
N LYS A 256 37.83 34.18 14.91
CA LYS A 256 38.46 34.34 16.22
C LYS A 256 39.85 33.71 16.20
N THR A 257 40.83 34.43 16.73
CA THR A 257 42.19 33.95 16.90
C THR A 257 42.32 33.12 18.19
N LEU A 258 43.41 32.37 18.34
CA LEU A 258 43.70 31.64 19.59
C LEU A 258 43.78 32.59 20.80
N SER A 259 44.21 33.84 20.59
CA SER A 259 44.25 34.88 21.61
C SER A 259 42.85 35.28 22.11
N ASP A 260 41.85 35.24 21.22
CA ASP A 260 40.46 35.59 21.53
C ASP A 260 39.72 34.47 22.29
N LEU A 261 40.31 33.27 22.37
CA LEU A 261 39.73 32.11 23.05
C LEU A 261 40.15 32.02 24.53
N ASN A 262 40.98 32.96 25.02
CA ASN A 262 41.42 33.04 26.42
C ASN A 262 41.90 31.69 26.97
N ILE A 263 42.56 30.89 26.11
CA ILE A 263 43.17 29.62 26.50
C ILE A 263 44.39 29.96 27.35
N GLU A 264 44.18 30.18 28.65
CA GLU A 264 45.26 30.28 29.61
C GLU A 264 46.13 29.02 29.51
N GLY A 265 47.43 29.26 29.37
CA GLY A 265 48.38 28.27 28.88
C GLY A 265 48.27 26.92 29.57
N VAL A 266 48.22 25.87 28.74
CA VAL A 266 48.95 24.65 29.10
C VAL A 266 50.42 25.06 29.14
N SER A 267 50.84 25.52 30.32
CA SER A 267 52.23 25.59 30.70
C SER A 267 52.78 24.17 30.67
N VAL A 268 53.23 23.73 29.50
CA VAL A 268 54.25 22.67 29.45
C VAL A 268 55.58 23.35 29.76
N ALA A 269 55.73 23.72 31.03
CA ALA A 269 57.05 23.69 31.63
C ALA A 269 57.42 22.22 31.73
N ASP A 270 58.18 21.71 30.76
CA ASP A 270 59.44 21.03 31.04
C ASP A 270 60.15 20.64 29.73
N GLY A 271 61.34 21.25 29.58
CA GLY A 271 62.50 20.90 28.76
C GLY A 271 62.32 20.13 27.46
N TYR A 272 62.81 20.69 26.35
CA TYR A 272 63.96 20.11 25.64
C TYR A 272 64.56 21.12 24.64
N ASN A 273 65.89 21.12 24.58
CA ASN A 273 66.77 21.95 23.78
C ASN A 273 66.40 22.03 22.29
N GLY A 274 66.57 23.22 21.71
CA GLY A 274 66.51 23.44 20.26
C GLY A 274 67.08 24.79 19.88
N THR A 275 68.40 24.92 19.99
CA THR A 275 69.20 26.01 19.42
C THR A 275 68.80 26.32 17.98
N HIS A 276 68.49 27.58 17.64
CA HIS A 276 69.02 28.22 16.44
C HIS A 276 68.83 29.75 16.53
N SER A 277 69.98 30.41 16.49
CA SER A 277 70.18 31.84 16.32
C SER A 277 69.51 32.35 15.03
N SER A 278 68.82 33.48 15.12
CA SER A 278 69.08 34.61 14.21
C SER A 278 68.46 35.90 14.75
N GLN A 279 69.35 36.82 15.12
CA GLN A 279 69.07 38.24 15.33
C GLN A 279 68.32 38.82 14.14
N LEU A 280 67.36 39.71 14.40
CA LEU A 280 67.25 41.02 13.75
C LEU A 280 66.32 41.88 14.61
N SER A 281 66.94 42.68 15.46
CA SER A 281 66.35 43.88 16.06
C SER A 281 66.40 44.98 15.01
N LEU A 282 65.27 45.67 14.79
CA LEU A 282 65.27 47.12 14.58
C LEU A 282 63.86 47.67 14.84
N ASN A 283 63.74 48.34 15.98
CA ASN A 283 62.75 49.37 16.27
C ASN A 283 62.69 50.39 15.12
N ASN A 284 61.50 50.86 14.78
CA ASN A 284 61.29 52.30 14.67
C ASN A 284 59.84 52.69 14.95
N HIS A 285 59.66 53.53 15.97
CA HIS A 285 58.47 54.35 16.14
C HIS A 285 58.49 55.48 15.11
N ASN A 286 57.36 55.83 14.50
CA ASN A 286 56.98 57.24 14.50
C ASN A 286 55.47 57.46 14.32
N SER A 287 54.95 58.29 15.20
CA SER A 287 53.64 58.92 15.19
C SER A 287 53.50 59.92 14.04
N GLY A 288 52.25 60.26 13.70
CA GLY A 288 51.93 61.63 13.31
C GLY A 288 51.04 61.79 12.09
N ASN A 289 49.74 61.84 12.34
CA ASN A 289 48.80 62.90 11.94
C ASN A 289 48.87 63.52 10.52
N ASN A 290 47.68 63.49 9.89
CA ASN A 290 46.86 64.66 9.52
C ASN A 290 46.60 64.97 8.02
N ILE A 291 45.30 65.24 7.78
CA ILE A 291 44.69 66.20 6.83
C ILE A 291 44.27 65.69 5.42
N SER A 292 42.97 65.37 5.35
CA SER A 292 41.91 66.09 4.60
C SER A 292 42.27 66.85 3.30
N LYS A 293 41.68 66.44 2.16
CA LYS A 293 40.55 67.11 1.44
C LYS A 293 40.42 66.67 -0.03
N ASN A 294 39.16 66.36 -0.38
CA ASN A 294 38.40 66.63 -1.61
C ASN A 294 39.07 66.62 -3.00
N GLY A 295 38.41 65.90 -3.91
CA GLY A 295 38.44 66.19 -5.36
C GLY A 295 37.57 65.22 -6.16
N GLN A 296 36.38 65.67 -6.57
CA GLN A 296 35.49 65.01 -7.53
C GLN A 296 36.18 64.83 -8.90
N ASN A 297 35.93 63.73 -9.64
CA ASN A 297 35.02 63.74 -10.81
C ASN A 297 34.99 62.41 -11.61
N GLN A 298 33.76 62.00 -11.93
CA GLN A 298 33.23 61.48 -13.21
C GLN A 298 33.94 60.39 -14.04
N THR A 299 33.22 59.25 -14.14
CA THR A 299 32.78 58.49 -15.34
C THR A 299 33.75 58.19 -16.49
N TYR A 300 33.94 56.90 -16.83
CA TYR A 300 33.43 56.26 -18.07
C TYR A 300 33.79 54.75 -18.13
N ASN A 301 32.87 54.00 -18.73
CA ASN A 301 32.82 52.60 -19.20
C ASN A 301 34.11 51.79 -19.38
N GLY A 302 34.01 50.48 -19.11
CA GLY A 302 34.96 49.48 -19.63
C GLY A 302 34.58 48.04 -19.28
N TRP A 303 33.85 47.39 -20.19
CA TRP A 303 33.64 45.94 -20.21
C TRP A 303 34.98 45.19 -20.23
N HIS A 304 35.21 44.29 -19.26
CA HIS A 304 36.25 43.25 -19.40
C HIS A 304 35.70 41.86 -19.11
N GLN A 305 35.40 41.23 -20.25
CA GLN A 305 35.30 39.82 -20.55
C GLN A 305 36.50 39.03 -20.00
N PHE A 306 36.27 38.15 -19.04
CA PHE A 306 37.21 37.09 -18.68
C PHE A 306 36.73 35.77 -19.30
N SER A 307 37.32 35.44 -20.45
CA SER A 307 37.28 34.11 -21.04
C SER A 307 38.00 33.11 -20.12
N ARG A 308 37.29 32.10 -19.63
CA ARG A 308 37.90 30.92 -19.01
C ARG A 308 38.32 29.92 -20.10
N PRO A 309 39.53 29.34 -20.04
CA PRO A 309 39.93 28.29 -20.98
C PRO A 309 39.25 26.95 -20.65
N ALA A 310 38.89 26.21 -21.69
CA ALA A 310 38.33 24.87 -21.61
C ALA A 310 39.36 23.84 -21.08
N PRO A 311 38.96 22.86 -20.24
CA PRO A 311 39.81 21.74 -19.91
C PRO A 311 39.78 20.67 -21.01
N LYS A 312 40.98 20.24 -21.42
CA LYS A 312 41.25 19.15 -22.35
C LYS A 312 40.77 17.82 -21.77
N THR A 313 40.06 17.04 -22.58
CA THR A 313 39.63 15.67 -22.31
C THR A 313 40.82 14.70 -22.36
N ALA A 314 40.96 13.88 -21.32
CA ALA A 314 41.75 12.63 -21.33
C ALA A 314 40.77 11.45 -21.17
N PRO A 315 40.99 10.31 -21.84
CA PRO A 315 39.99 9.25 -21.93
C PRO A 315 39.95 8.41 -20.65
N ILE A 316 38.76 8.32 -20.04
CA ILE A 316 38.47 7.39 -18.94
C ILE A 316 37.89 6.11 -19.55
N LYS A 317 38.49 4.96 -19.20
CA LYS A 317 38.02 3.63 -19.58
C LYS A 317 36.64 3.37 -18.97
N HIS A 318 35.62 3.17 -19.80
CA HIS A 318 34.29 2.74 -19.37
C HIS A 318 34.38 1.34 -18.74
N HIS A 319 34.11 1.24 -17.44
CA HIS A 319 33.63 0.00 -16.83
C HIS A 319 32.11 0.00 -17.01
N MET A 320 31.57 -0.99 -17.73
CA MET A 320 30.13 -1.22 -17.82
C MET A 320 29.63 -1.75 -16.46
N PRO A 321 28.53 -1.21 -15.89
CA PRO A 321 27.80 -1.87 -14.83
C PRO A 321 27.03 -3.10 -15.38
N PRO A 322 26.77 -4.13 -14.55
CA PRO A 322 25.95 -5.27 -14.97
C PRO A 322 24.49 -4.86 -15.24
N PRO A 323 23.75 -5.60 -16.06
CA PRO A 323 22.37 -5.27 -16.42
C PRO A 323 21.40 -5.45 -15.23
N ASP A 324 20.43 -4.54 -15.17
CA ASP A 324 19.37 -4.41 -14.17
C ASP A 324 18.32 -5.55 -14.30
N PRO A 325 17.81 -6.18 -13.22
CA PRO A 325 16.89 -7.32 -13.31
C PRO A 325 15.43 -6.97 -13.63
N PHE A 326 15.08 -5.69 -13.83
CA PHE A 326 13.70 -5.23 -14.01
C PHE A 326 13.50 -4.36 -15.26
N ASP A 327 13.86 -4.89 -16.44
CA ASP A 327 13.42 -4.32 -17.72
C ASP A 327 12.34 -5.22 -18.36
N PRO A 328 11.06 -4.77 -18.45
CA PRO A 328 9.96 -5.56 -19.00
C PRO A 328 9.97 -5.76 -20.52
N TRP A 329 10.93 -5.20 -21.26
CA TRP A 329 10.89 -5.17 -22.73
C TRP A 329 12.07 -5.84 -23.46
N SER A 330 12.78 -6.76 -22.81
CA SER A 330 13.86 -7.51 -23.46
C SER A 330 13.49 -8.98 -23.74
N PHE A 331 13.08 -9.29 -24.98
CA PHE A 331 13.08 -10.66 -25.52
C PHE A 331 14.21 -10.82 -26.55
N PRO A 332 14.90 -11.97 -26.54
CA PRO A 332 15.19 -12.65 -27.80
C PRO A 332 14.83 -14.14 -27.79
N GLN A 333 14.47 -14.59 -28.99
CA GLN A 333 14.08 -15.94 -29.41
C GLN A 333 15.21 -16.98 -29.25
N GLY A 334 14.84 -18.27 -29.05
CA GLY A 334 15.56 -19.38 -29.69
C GLY A 334 16.02 -20.58 -28.82
N SER A 335 15.25 -21.68 -28.93
CA SER A 335 15.65 -23.11 -29.02
C SER A 335 16.44 -23.86 -27.92
N SER A 336 15.75 -24.88 -27.38
CA SER A 336 16.10 -26.32 -27.38
C SER A 336 17.26 -26.91 -26.53
N GLN A 337 16.86 -27.93 -25.76
CA GLN A 337 17.52 -29.22 -25.47
C GLN A 337 18.33 -29.47 -24.16
N VAL A 338 17.85 -30.52 -23.44
CA VAL A 338 18.59 -31.74 -22.98
C VAL A 338 19.19 -31.81 -21.56
N SER A 339 18.52 -32.67 -20.76
CA SER A 339 19.03 -33.83 -19.99
C SER A 339 19.57 -33.73 -18.55
N SER A 340 18.97 -34.60 -17.74
CA SER A 340 19.38 -35.11 -16.42
C SER A 340 20.62 -36.03 -16.46
N PRO A 341 21.18 -36.34 -15.28
CA PRO A 341 21.62 -37.72 -15.04
C PRO A 341 21.21 -38.30 -13.68
N GLN A 342 20.91 -39.60 -13.72
CA GLN A 342 20.74 -40.58 -12.64
C GLN A 342 22.08 -41.08 -12.09
N HIS A 343 22.08 -41.54 -10.82
CA HIS A 343 22.84 -42.73 -10.41
C HIS A 343 22.11 -43.51 -9.29
N LYS A 344 21.85 -44.79 -9.56
CA LYS A 344 21.50 -45.93 -8.68
C LYS A 344 22.75 -46.85 -8.63
N PRO A 345 22.78 -48.09 -8.07
CA PRO A 345 21.88 -48.80 -7.14
C PRO A 345 22.60 -49.61 -6.03
N GLN A 346 21.84 -50.16 -5.06
CA GLN A 346 22.06 -51.56 -4.59
C GLN A 346 20.82 -52.10 -3.86
N GLN A 347 20.43 -53.32 -4.22
CA GLN A 347 19.28 -54.10 -3.77
C GLN A 347 19.74 -55.56 -3.68
N LEU A 348 19.31 -56.30 -2.66
CA LEU A 348 19.19 -57.78 -2.56
C LEU A 348 18.71 -58.07 -1.12
N GLU A 349 17.81 -59.00 -0.75
CA GLU A 349 16.74 -59.81 -1.36
C GLU A 349 16.10 -60.56 -0.16
N LEU A 350 14.82 -60.94 -0.22
CA LEU A 350 14.08 -61.66 0.84
C LEU A 350 13.82 -63.11 0.40
N HIS A 351 13.93 -64.08 1.34
CA HIS A 351 13.46 -65.47 1.16
C HIS A 351 12.51 -65.90 2.31
N PRO A 352 11.59 -66.87 2.11
CA PRO A 352 10.43 -67.12 2.98
C PRO A 352 10.41 -68.51 3.68
N GLY A 353 9.65 -68.65 4.78
CA GLY A 353 8.92 -69.90 5.10
C GLY A 353 9.13 -70.61 6.47
N GLN A 354 8.02 -70.66 7.26
CA GLN A 354 7.51 -71.75 8.14
C GLN A 354 8.23 -72.21 9.43
N HIS A 355 7.53 -72.10 10.58
CA HIS A 355 6.94 -73.20 11.39
C HIS A 355 6.36 -72.69 12.74
N SER A 356 5.38 -73.43 13.31
CA SER A 356 4.43 -73.06 14.36
C SER A 356 4.58 -73.93 15.62
N ALA A 357 4.30 -73.41 16.84
CA ALA A 357 3.45 -74.02 17.89
C ALA A 357 3.54 -73.34 19.29
N ASN A 358 2.34 -73.05 19.88
CA ASN A 358 1.94 -72.94 21.31
C ASN A 358 2.61 -71.88 22.24
N ALA A 359 1.94 -71.08 23.10
CA ALA A 359 0.58 -71.06 23.68
C ALA A 359 0.19 -69.65 24.22
N SER A 360 -1.12 -69.40 24.40
CA SER A 360 -1.80 -68.19 24.97
C SER A 360 -1.88 -68.23 26.53
N PRO A 361 -2.23 -67.14 27.30
CA PRO A 361 -3.27 -66.14 26.99
C PRO A 361 -3.08 -64.64 27.38
N LEU A 362 -3.84 -63.81 26.63
CA LEU A 362 -4.40 -62.45 26.82
C LEU A 362 -4.17 -61.63 28.12
N PRO A 363 -4.11 -60.28 27.99
CA PRO A 363 -5.32 -59.47 28.15
C PRO A 363 -5.61 -58.49 26.98
N SER A 364 -6.89 -58.12 26.87
CA SER A 364 -7.58 -57.33 25.83
C SER A 364 -7.11 -55.87 25.66
N PRO A 365 -7.45 -55.20 24.52
CA PRO A 365 -6.81 -53.98 24.04
C PRO A 365 -7.43 -52.70 24.61
N MET A 366 -6.61 -51.80 25.15
CA MET A 366 -7.02 -50.44 25.52
C MET A 366 -6.56 -49.42 24.48
N LYS A 367 -7.56 -48.86 23.77
CA LYS A 367 -7.67 -47.52 23.19
C LYS A 367 -6.36 -46.82 22.75
N SER A 368 -6.12 -46.82 21.45
CA SER A 368 -5.32 -45.77 20.81
C SER A 368 -6.04 -44.41 20.97
N PRO A 369 -5.36 -43.31 21.34
CA PRO A 369 -5.97 -42.00 21.35
C PRO A 369 -6.20 -41.55 19.90
N ALA A 370 -7.45 -41.20 19.59
CA ALA A 370 -7.81 -40.49 18.38
C ALA A 370 -7.01 -39.18 18.31
N LYS A 371 -6.30 -38.96 17.19
CA LYS A 371 -5.77 -37.65 16.83
C LYS A 371 -6.95 -36.72 16.56
N THR A 372 -7.17 -35.77 17.47
CA THR A 372 -7.93 -34.55 17.19
C THR A 372 -7.30 -33.82 15.99
N PRO A 373 -8.09 -33.19 15.10
CA PRO A 373 -7.54 -32.35 14.04
C PRO A 373 -6.91 -31.13 14.71
N MET A 374 -5.57 -31.10 14.76
CA MET A 374 -4.83 -29.93 15.19
C MET A 374 -5.12 -28.82 14.17
N ASN A 375 -5.77 -27.76 14.64
CA ASN A 375 -5.99 -26.53 13.88
C ASN A 375 -4.60 -26.00 13.47
N ARG A 376 -4.21 -26.20 12.19
CA ARG A 376 -2.94 -25.66 11.69
C ARG A 376 -3.11 -24.15 11.63
N GLN A 377 -2.38 -23.45 12.49
CA GLN A 377 -2.34 -21.99 12.48
C GLN A 377 -1.86 -21.52 11.09
N ALA A 378 -2.55 -20.53 10.51
CA ALA A 378 -2.16 -19.96 9.24
C ALA A 378 -0.74 -19.40 9.32
N CYS A 379 0.11 -19.74 8.35
CA CYS A 379 1.51 -19.34 8.33
C CYS A 379 2.09 -19.32 6.93
N CYS A 380 3.18 -18.58 6.78
CA CYS A 380 4.01 -18.55 5.59
C CYS A 380 5.50 -18.62 5.95
N THR A 381 6.31 -19.01 4.97
CA THR A 381 7.77 -18.99 5.04
C THR A 381 8.28 -17.83 4.20
N ALA A 382 9.20 -17.02 4.76
CA ALA A 382 9.87 -15.95 4.03
C ALA A 382 10.78 -16.51 2.93
N LEU A 383 10.62 -16.00 1.72
CA LEU A 383 11.44 -16.35 0.55
C LEU A 383 12.67 -15.46 0.39
N TYR A 384 12.65 -14.27 0.99
CA TYR A 384 13.74 -13.28 0.97
C TYR A 384 13.77 -12.52 2.29
N ASP A 385 14.89 -11.85 2.56
CA ASP A 385 14.99 -10.84 3.61
C ASP A 385 14.07 -9.65 3.29
N PHE A 386 13.40 -9.11 4.31
CA PHE A 386 12.62 -7.89 4.20
C PHE A 386 12.94 -6.96 5.38
N GLU A 387 13.38 -5.74 5.07
CA GLU A 387 13.62 -4.69 6.05
C GLU A 387 12.48 -3.67 5.98
N ALA A 388 11.75 -3.53 7.08
CA ALA A 388 10.71 -2.53 7.22
C ALA A 388 11.26 -1.11 7.05
N GLU A 389 10.72 -0.37 6.09
CA GLU A 389 11.06 1.03 5.84
C GLU A 389 10.05 1.96 6.52
N ASN A 390 8.80 1.51 6.66
CA ASN A 390 7.72 2.30 7.22
C ASN A 390 7.26 1.78 8.61
N PRO A 391 6.84 2.68 9.52
CA PRO A 391 6.25 2.28 10.79
C PRO A 391 5.02 1.38 10.62
N GLY A 392 5.08 0.16 11.15
CA GLY A 392 4.01 -0.85 11.08
C GLY A 392 4.29 -2.01 10.12
N GLU A 393 5.36 -1.93 9.33
CA GLU A 393 5.87 -3.07 8.55
C GLU A 393 6.66 -4.04 9.45
N LEU A 394 6.70 -5.32 9.06
CA LEU A 394 7.35 -6.38 9.80
C LEU A 394 8.66 -6.79 9.11
N SER A 395 9.82 -6.48 9.71
CA SER A 395 11.09 -7.03 9.21
C SER A 395 11.25 -8.50 9.57
N PHE A 396 11.76 -9.30 8.62
CA PHE A 396 12.09 -10.72 8.79
C PHE A 396 13.25 -11.12 7.89
N LYS A 397 13.81 -12.30 8.15
CA LYS A 397 14.88 -12.90 7.36
C LYS A 397 14.35 -14.04 6.49
N GLU A 398 15.05 -14.31 5.39
CA GLU A 398 14.79 -15.45 4.54
C GLU A 398 14.68 -16.73 5.39
N ASN A 399 13.69 -17.56 5.09
CA ASN A 399 13.34 -18.79 5.80
C ASN A 399 12.70 -18.60 7.19
N ASP A 400 12.44 -17.37 7.64
CA ASP A 400 11.62 -17.14 8.83
C ASP A 400 10.20 -17.70 8.62
N MET A 401 9.67 -18.38 9.63
CA MET A 401 8.28 -18.82 9.66
C MET A 401 7.44 -17.73 10.32
N ILE A 402 6.55 -17.13 9.55
CA ILE A 402 5.70 -16.02 9.97
C ILE A 402 4.28 -16.53 10.16
N VAL A 403 3.70 -16.24 11.33
CA VAL A 403 2.28 -16.51 11.58
C VAL A 403 1.45 -15.53 10.77
N LEU A 404 0.59 -16.02 9.88
CA LEU A 404 -0.33 -15.17 9.12
C LEU A 404 -1.54 -14.83 9.99
N LEU A 405 -1.83 -13.53 10.09
CA LEU A 405 -2.95 -13.01 10.87
C LEU A 405 -4.09 -12.53 9.96
N ASN A 406 -3.76 -11.83 8.87
CA ASN A 406 -4.75 -11.29 7.96
C ASN A 406 -4.18 -11.06 6.55
N LYS A 407 -5.05 -11.02 5.53
CA LYS A 407 -4.71 -10.55 4.18
C LYS A 407 -5.26 -9.14 4.03
N ILE A 408 -4.37 -8.18 3.82
CA ILE A 408 -4.75 -6.78 3.71
C ILE A 408 -5.33 -6.48 2.34
N ASP A 409 -4.59 -6.87 1.30
CA ASP A 409 -4.94 -6.71 -0.10
C ASP A 409 -4.18 -7.75 -0.94
N GLU A 410 -4.16 -7.61 -2.27
CA GLU A 410 -3.47 -8.53 -3.18
C GLU A 410 -1.95 -8.54 -3.04
N ASN A 411 -1.38 -7.46 -2.49
CA ASN A 411 0.05 -7.24 -2.40
C ASN A 411 0.59 -7.38 -0.97
N TRP A 412 -0.25 -7.37 0.08
CA TRP A 412 0.20 -7.34 1.48
C TRP A 412 -0.53 -8.32 2.42
N TYR A 413 0.27 -8.94 3.30
CA TYR A 413 -0.19 -9.71 4.46
C TYR A 413 0.09 -8.97 5.76
N GLU A 414 -0.67 -9.30 6.80
CA GLU A 414 -0.34 -9.02 8.19
C GLU A 414 0.08 -10.33 8.87
N GLY A 415 1.17 -10.29 9.62
CA GLY A 415 1.62 -11.46 10.36
C GLY A 415 2.50 -11.13 11.56
N SER A 416 2.97 -12.17 12.23
CA SER A 416 3.81 -12.05 13.42
C SER A 416 4.99 -13.02 13.39
N VAL A 417 6.17 -12.49 13.72
CA VAL A 417 7.40 -13.27 13.92
C VAL A 417 8.21 -12.65 15.05
N GLY A 418 8.76 -13.50 15.93
CA GLY A 418 9.59 -13.05 17.06
C GLY A 418 8.88 -12.07 18.02
N GLY A 419 7.56 -12.20 18.19
CA GLY A 419 6.76 -11.34 19.07
C GLY A 419 6.46 -9.94 18.50
N ARG A 420 6.89 -9.66 17.26
CA ARG A 420 6.54 -8.44 16.53
C ARG A 420 5.42 -8.73 15.55
N THR A 421 4.54 -7.77 15.33
CA THR A 421 3.43 -7.86 14.38
C THR A 421 3.49 -6.68 13.43
N GLY A 422 3.26 -6.93 12.16
CA GLY A 422 3.24 -5.89 11.14
C GLY A 422 2.91 -6.44 9.76
N TYR A 423 2.96 -5.56 8.77
CA TYR A 423 2.61 -5.88 7.40
C TYR A 423 3.85 -6.22 6.57
N PHE A 424 3.67 -7.07 5.55
CA PHE A 424 4.73 -7.40 4.62
C PHE A 424 4.21 -7.83 3.23
N PRO A 425 5.06 -7.74 2.18
CA PRO A 425 4.64 -8.03 0.82
C PRO A 425 4.34 -9.52 0.58
N VAL A 426 3.27 -9.81 -0.15
CA VAL A 426 2.85 -11.16 -0.54
C VAL A 426 3.92 -11.87 -1.38
N ASN A 427 4.64 -11.14 -2.23
CA ASN A 427 5.68 -11.69 -3.11
C ASN A 427 6.99 -12.04 -2.37
N TYR A 428 7.12 -11.70 -1.08
CA TYR A 428 8.29 -12.04 -0.26
C TYR A 428 8.10 -13.33 0.54
N VAL A 429 6.93 -13.96 0.45
CA VAL A 429 6.60 -15.14 1.26
C VAL A 429 5.95 -16.23 0.43
N LYS A 430 6.04 -17.46 0.93
CA LYS A 430 5.28 -18.60 0.44
C LYS A 430 4.28 -19.02 1.52
N VAL A 431 3.00 -18.99 1.19
CA VAL A 431 1.94 -19.43 2.11
C VAL A 431 1.99 -20.94 2.25
N ASP A 432 2.24 -21.42 3.48
CA ASP A 432 2.26 -22.84 3.81
C ASP A 432 0.90 -23.31 4.31
N VAL A 433 0.25 -22.48 5.12
CA VAL A 433 -1.12 -22.69 5.60
C VAL A 433 -1.90 -21.39 5.37
N PRO A 434 -2.92 -21.38 4.49
CA PRO A 434 -3.66 -20.16 4.16
C PRO A 434 -4.53 -19.69 5.34
N LEU A 435 -4.88 -18.41 5.31
CA LEU A 435 -5.90 -17.85 6.20
C LEU A 435 -7.27 -18.52 5.92
N PRO A 436 -8.09 -18.74 6.97
CA PRO A 436 -9.35 -19.46 6.89
C PRO A 436 -10.46 -18.73 6.11
#